data_AF-A0A954FDJ8-F1
#
_entry.id   AF-A0A954FDJ8-F1
#
_cell.length_a   1.000
_cell.length_b   1.000
_cell.length_c   1.000
_cell.angle_alpha   90.00
_cell.angle_beta   90.00
_cell.angle_gamma   90.00
#
_symmetry.space_group_name_H-M   'P 1'
#
loop_
_entity.id
_entity.type
_entity.pdbx_description
1 polymer ?
#
loop_
_entity_poly.entity_id
_entity_poly.type
_entity_poly.pdbx_seq_one_letter_code
_entity_poly.pdbx_strand_id
1 'polypeptide(L)'
;MTSCCFSLLAVIALSATSEAADKTDVKQPVNQRFSDPASTEVPQFQQHVIPLLGKLGCNGRACHGSFQGKGDFRLSLFGYDFAMDHQQLTDKDAERINLKEAAESLIIQKPLNEIEHEGGKRFEKDSWQHRLLLSWVKAGANGLPKQAPKFERLIVTPDAIQFKKEGETVSLNAIAVWSDGTREDVTPLCRFQTNNEQIATITEEGLVTAAKPGDTHVVAFYDSGVIPVPVIQPVSEQYGEKYPQIAAATEVDKHVVNKLQKLGMVPADKCDDAEFLRRVSLDISGTLPAPHEIESFLKDTSPDKREKKIDELLESPGYAAWWATKLCDFTQNNYDDLVNVSPVRERPSQDWYDWIKKRVANNVGYDKITEGILLATSRENGESFEEFTKNINAIYQDKPGTDITDRDHMPYYWARRDLRNPDDRVLGFAYTFLGIRIQCAQCHKHPF
;
A
#
# COMPACT_ATOMS: atom_id res chain seq x y z
N MET A 1 34.15 -47.27 28.50
CA MET A 1 34.62 -46.03 29.16
C MET A 1 35.12 -45.15 28.03
N THR A 2 34.47 -44.09 27.58
CA THR A 2 33.68 -43.07 28.29
C THR A 2 32.67 -42.50 27.29
N SER A 3 31.42 -42.36 27.73
CA SER A 3 30.28 -41.89 26.94
C SER A 3 30.36 -40.38 26.74
N CYS A 4 30.25 -39.89 25.50
CA CYS A 4 30.05 -38.47 25.20
C CYS A 4 28.62 -38.31 24.67
N CYS A 5 27.71 -37.92 25.56
CA CYS A 5 26.33 -37.56 25.24
C CYS A 5 26.29 -36.25 24.44
N PHE A 6 25.96 -36.32 23.15
CA PHE A 6 25.48 -35.16 22.41
C PHE A 6 23.96 -35.07 22.60
N SER A 7 23.54 -34.15 23.46
CA SER A 7 22.13 -33.78 23.62
C SER A 7 21.66 -33.05 22.37
N LEU A 8 20.81 -33.72 21.59
CA LEU A 8 20.00 -33.11 20.54
C LEU A 8 19.01 -32.13 21.21
N LEU A 9 19.29 -30.83 21.20
CA LEU A 9 18.28 -29.83 21.51
C LEU A 9 17.36 -29.70 20.30
N ALA A 10 16.23 -30.40 20.35
CA ALA A 10 15.10 -30.15 19.48
C ALA A 10 14.56 -28.75 19.78
N VAL A 11 14.78 -27.80 18.87
CA VAL A 11 14.05 -26.54 18.85
C VAL A 11 12.63 -26.86 18.40
N ILE A 12 11.79 -27.23 19.36
CA ILE A 12 10.35 -27.32 19.17
C ILE A 12 9.86 -25.88 18.96
N ALA A 13 9.31 -25.63 17.77
CA ALA A 13 8.62 -24.40 17.46
C ALA A 13 7.51 -24.14 18.49
N LEU A 14 7.66 -23.09 19.31
CA LEU A 14 6.54 -22.47 20.00
C LEU A 14 5.77 -21.62 18.98
N SER A 15 5.00 -22.29 18.12
CA SER A 15 3.95 -21.70 17.31
C SER A 15 2.63 -22.32 17.74
N ALA A 16 2.16 -21.91 18.92
CA ALA A 16 0.79 -22.03 19.40
C ALA A 16 0.75 -21.53 20.84
N THR A 17 0.33 -20.27 21.02
CA THR A 17 -0.47 -19.76 22.17
C THR A 17 -0.45 -18.23 22.15
N SER A 18 -1.31 -17.61 21.33
CA SER A 18 -1.84 -16.28 21.66
C SER A 18 -3.32 -16.11 21.32
N GLU A 19 -4.00 -17.12 20.76
CA GLU A 19 -5.44 -17.05 20.45
C GLU A 19 -6.38 -17.22 21.66
N ALA A 20 -5.84 -17.41 22.88
CA ALA A 20 -6.63 -17.62 24.08
C ALA A 20 -6.41 -16.58 25.19
N ALA A 21 -5.69 -15.49 24.94
CA ALA A 21 -5.41 -14.46 25.93
C ALA A 21 -5.59 -13.06 25.35
N ASP A 22 -6.84 -12.59 25.24
CA ASP A 22 -7.31 -11.38 25.93
C ASP A 22 -8.81 -11.15 25.61
N LYS A 23 -9.72 -11.78 26.37
CA LYS A 23 -11.13 -11.36 26.47
C LYS A 23 -11.26 -10.31 27.59
N THR A 24 -10.38 -9.31 27.57
CA THR A 24 -10.62 -8.04 28.26
C THR A 24 -11.93 -7.44 27.73
N ASP A 25 -12.67 -6.77 28.61
CA ASP A 25 -14.01 -6.19 28.42
C ASP A 25 -14.13 -5.42 27.08
N VAL A 26 -14.55 -6.10 26.00
CA VAL A 26 -14.82 -5.47 24.71
C VAL A 26 -16.21 -4.87 24.77
N LYS A 27 -16.30 -3.55 24.63
CA LYS A 27 -17.59 -2.85 24.55
C LYS A 27 -18.41 -3.40 23.40
N GLN A 28 -19.68 -3.68 23.69
CA GLN A 28 -20.65 -4.13 22.70
C GLN A 28 -20.79 -3.11 21.56
N PRO A 29 -21.10 -3.56 20.34
CA PRO A 29 -21.14 -2.68 19.18
C PRO A 29 -22.27 -1.65 19.29
N VAL A 30 -22.04 -0.45 18.72
CA VAL A 30 -23.00 0.67 18.83
C VAL A 30 -24.39 0.36 18.29
N ASN A 31 -24.52 -0.54 17.32
CA ASN A 31 -25.83 -0.94 16.81
C ASN A 31 -26.65 -1.71 17.85
N GLN A 32 -26.02 -2.34 18.84
CA GLN A 32 -26.70 -2.95 19.98
C GLN A 32 -26.95 -1.90 21.07
N ARG A 33 -25.92 -1.11 21.44
CA ARG A 33 -25.99 -0.12 22.53
C ARG A 33 -26.98 1.02 22.28
N PHE A 34 -27.15 1.41 21.01
CA PHE A 34 -28.10 2.43 20.58
C PHE A 34 -29.38 1.84 19.95
N SER A 35 -29.61 0.53 20.07
CA SER A 35 -30.91 -0.09 19.69
C SER A 35 -31.97 -0.02 20.78
N ASP A 36 -31.59 0.33 22.02
CA ASP A 36 -32.52 0.60 23.13
C ASP A 36 -32.88 2.09 23.17
N PRO A 37 -34.17 2.49 23.08
CA PRO A 37 -34.56 3.89 23.16
C PRO A 37 -34.34 4.49 24.56
N ALA A 38 -34.16 3.66 25.59
CA ALA A 38 -33.86 4.09 26.95
C ALA A 38 -32.36 4.28 27.22
N SER A 39 -31.49 4.01 26.24
CA SER A 39 -30.04 4.20 26.40
C SER A 39 -29.72 5.65 26.77
N THR A 40 -29.00 5.84 27.87
CA THR A 40 -28.48 7.14 28.31
C THR A 40 -27.03 7.37 27.88
N GLU A 41 -26.52 6.49 27.00
CA GLU A 41 -25.15 6.58 26.54
C GLU A 41 -24.93 7.81 25.65
N VAL A 42 -23.84 8.54 25.89
CA VAL A 42 -23.42 9.66 25.06
C VAL A 42 -22.34 9.19 24.08
N PRO A 43 -22.60 9.20 22.76
CA PRO A 43 -21.60 8.82 21.78
C PRO A 43 -20.49 9.87 21.67
N GLN A 44 -19.25 9.40 21.47
CA GLN A 44 -18.09 10.26 21.25
C GLN A 44 -17.96 10.69 19.80
N PHE A 45 -17.53 11.93 19.57
CA PHE A 45 -17.46 12.51 18.23
C PHE A 45 -16.53 11.76 17.28
N GLN A 46 -15.28 11.55 17.69
CA GLN A 46 -14.29 10.79 16.90
C GLN A 46 -14.63 9.30 16.81
N GLN A 47 -15.06 8.68 17.92
CA GLN A 47 -15.19 7.22 17.98
C GLN A 47 -16.48 6.71 17.31
N HIS A 48 -17.55 7.51 17.32
CA HIS A 48 -18.87 7.05 16.89
C HIS A 48 -19.49 7.93 15.79
N VAL A 49 -19.50 9.26 15.97
CA VAL A 49 -20.21 10.18 15.06
C VAL A 49 -19.51 10.26 13.71
N ILE A 50 -18.20 10.54 13.70
CA ILE A 50 -17.43 10.67 12.46
C ILE A 50 -17.37 9.36 11.65
N PRO A 51 -17.11 8.19 12.27
CA PRO A 51 -17.19 6.90 11.58
C PRO A 51 -18.58 6.62 11.01
N LEU A 52 -19.65 6.97 11.73
CA LEU A 52 -21.01 6.83 11.22
C LEU A 52 -21.25 7.72 9.99
N LEU A 53 -20.83 9.00 10.01
CA LEU A 53 -20.90 9.88 8.83
C LEU A 53 -20.08 9.32 7.66
N GLY A 54 -18.97 8.66 7.96
CA GLY A 54 -18.18 7.86 7.02
C GLY A 54 -18.97 6.74 6.38
N LYS A 55 -19.56 5.88 7.20
CA LYS A 55 -20.36 4.73 6.77
C LYS A 55 -21.54 5.15 5.89
N LEU A 56 -22.23 6.21 6.27
CA LEU A 56 -23.38 6.75 5.53
C LEU A 56 -22.98 7.48 4.23
N GLY A 57 -21.68 7.66 3.99
CA GLY A 57 -21.14 8.34 2.81
C GLY A 57 -21.18 9.87 2.87
N CYS A 58 -21.60 10.46 4.00
CA CYS A 58 -21.78 11.91 4.15
C CYS A 58 -20.47 12.69 3.96
N ASN A 59 -19.36 12.19 4.50
CA ASN A 59 -18.02 12.75 4.33
C ASN A 59 -17.23 12.09 3.17
N GLY A 60 -17.91 11.44 2.24
CA GLY A 60 -17.31 10.85 1.05
C GLY A 60 -17.06 11.88 -0.06
N ARG A 61 -16.27 11.47 -1.09
CA ARG A 61 -15.89 12.32 -2.23
C ARG A 61 -17.08 12.88 -3.02
N ALA A 62 -18.20 12.17 -3.06
CA ALA A 62 -19.39 12.60 -3.80
C ALA A 62 -20.24 13.65 -3.05
N CYS A 63 -20.00 13.84 -1.74
CA CYS A 63 -20.82 14.68 -0.86
C CYS A 63 -19.96 15.73 -0.15
N HIS A 64 -20.09 15.84 1.17
CA HIS A 64 -19.45 16.91 1.95
C HIS A 64 -17.95 16.71 2.14
N GLY A 65 -17.41 15.51 1.85
CA GLY A 65 -15.97 15.24 1.86
C GLY A 65 -15.23 15.69 0.60
N SER A 66 -15.94 16.19 -0.40
CA SER A 66 -15.32 16.78 -1.60
C SER A 66 -14.52 18.04 -1.26
N PHE A 67 -13.56 18.41 -2.10
CA PHE A 67 -12.74 19.61 -1.87
C PHE A 67 -13.57 20.90 -1.75
N GLN A 68 -14.61 21.03 -2.58
CA GLN A 68 -15.55 22.16 -2.51
C GLN A 68 -16.62 22.01 -1.42
N GLY A 69 -16.83 20.80 -0.88
CA GLY A 69 -18.02 20.50 -0.09
C GLY A 69 -19.31 20.57 -0.92
N LYS A 70 -20.46 20.62 -0.23
CA LYS A 70 -21.78 20.76 -0.86
C LYS A 70 -22.66 21.67 0.01
N GLY A 71 -23.34 22.64 -0.62
CA GLY A 71 -24.25 23.56 0.07
C GLY A 71 -23.60 24.31 1.24
N ASP A 72 -22.44 24.93 0.98
CA ASP A 72 -21.61 25.64 1.96
C ASP A 72 -21.23 24.82 3.21
N PHE A 73 -21.28 23.49 3.09
CA PHE A 73 -20.93 22.56 4.14
C PHE A 73 -19.86 21.59 3.63
N ARG A 74 -18.70 21.63 4.29
CA ARG A 74 -17.56 20.77 3.99
C ARG A 74 -17.11 20.02 5.23
N LEU A 75 -16.95 18.71 5.06
CA LEU A 75 -16.26 17.84 6.00
C LEU A 75 -14.91 17.45 5.41
N SER A 76 -13.98 17.08 6.27
CA SER A 76 -12.74 16.44 5.90
C SER A 76 -13.06 15.13 5.16
N LEU A 77 -12.31 14.86 4.09
CA LEU A 77 -12.53 13.68 3.27
C LEU A 77 -12.34 12.43 4.14
N PHE A 78 -13.39 11.62 4.26
CA PHE A 78 -13.45 10.40 5.06
C PHE A 78 -13.31 10.55 6.58
N GLY A 79 -13.26 11.78 7.11
CA GLY A 79 -13.39 12.08 8.55
C GLY A 79 -12.09 11.99 9.35
N TYR A 80 -11.09 12.81 9.00
CA TYR A 80 -9.76 12.82 9.63
C TYR A 80 -9.37 14.15 10.31
N ASP A 81 -10.05 15.26 9.99
CA ASP A 81 -9.82 16.54 10.66
C ASP A 81 -10.97 16.79 11.64
N PHE A 82 -10.93 16.12 12.78
CA PHE A 82 -12.03 16.13 13.76
C PHE A 82 -12.37 17.53 14.27
N ALA A 83 -11.38 18.42 14.37
CA ALA A 83 -11.61 19.80 14.77
C ALA A 83 -12.38 20.58 13.69
N MET A 84 -11.94 20.48 12.43
CA MET A 84 -12.67 21.08 11.30
C MET A 84 -14.09 20.52 11.19
N ASP A 85 -14.24 19.19 11.24
CA ASP A 85 -15.53 18.53 11.08
C ASP A 85 -16.51 18.93 12.17
N HIS A 86 -16.04 18.99 13.42
CA HIS A 86 -16.83 19.44 14.55
C HIS A 86 -17.25 20.90 14.40
N GLN A 87 -16.32 21.77 14.04
CA GLN A 87 -16.60 23.19 13.82
C GLN A 87 -17.63 23.39 12.71
N GLN A 88 -17.51 22.66 11.60
CA GLN A 88 -18.44 22.77 10.46
C GLN A 88 -19.85 22.28 10.81
N LEU A 89 -19.96 21.23 11.62
CA LEU A 89 -21.24 20.74 12.12
C LEU A 89 -21.88 21.69 13.14
N THR A 90 -21.08 22.28 14.04
CA THR A 90 -21.57 23.11 15.15
C THR A 90 -21.54 24.61 14.88
N ASP A 91 -21.32 25.00 13.63
CA ASP A 91 -21.38 26.39 13.18
C ASP A 91 -22.76 27.00 13.49
N LYS A 92 -22.75 28.06 14.30
CA LYS A 92 -23.96 28.70 14.82
C LYS A 92 -24.74 29.43 13.74
N ASP A 93 -24.08 29.88 12.69
CA ASP A 93 -24.70 30.65 11.61
C ASP A 93 -25.39 29.73 10.58
N ALA A 94 -25.08 28.43 10.62
CA ALA A 94 -25.57 27.46 9.64
C ALA A 94 -26.73 26.58 10.16
N GLU A 95 -27.10 26.71 11.44
CA GLU A 95 -28.22 26.00 12.09
C GLU A 95 -28.23 24.47 11.88
N ARG A 96 -27.06 23.88 11.63
CA ARG A 96 -26.94 22.43 11.34
C ARG A 96 -27.22 21.56 12.56
N ILE A 97 -27.03 22.14 13.75
CA ILE A 97 -27.25 21.54 15.06
C ILE A 97 -28.16 22.45 15.87
N ASN A 98 -29.32 21.94 16.27
CA ASN A 98 -30.25 22.61 17.16
C ASN A 98 -30.21 21.94 18.54
N LEU A 99 -29.59 22.60 19.52
CA LEU A 99 -29.45 22.05 20.88
C LEU A 99 -30.72 22.16 21.72
N LYS A 100 -31.70 22.99 21.30
CA LYS A 100 -32.99 23.12 22.00
C LYS A 100 -33.93 22.00 21.56
N GLU A 101 -34.06 21.83 20.24
CA GLU A 101 -34.89 20.81 19.61
C GLU A 101 -34.00 19.88 18.78
N ALA A 102 -33.39 18.89 19.45
CA ALA A 102 -32.37 18.02 18.84
C ALA A 102 -32.85 17.32 17.55
N ALA A 103 -34.12 16.93 17.50
CA ALA A 103 -34.74 16.29 16.33
C ALA A 103 -34.87 17.23 15.12
N GLU A 104 -34.86 18.54 15.33
CA GLU A 104 -34.89 19.56 14.26
C GLU A 104 -33.50 19.89 13.69
N SER A 105 -32.45 19.22 14.16
CA SER A 105 -31.10 19.42 13.61
C SER A 105 -31.02 18.93 12.16
N LEU A 106 -30.41 19.71 11.27
CA LEU A 106 -30.24 19.30 9.86
C LEU A 106 -29.43 18.01 9.71
N ILE A 107 -28.50 17.73 10.63
CA ILE A 107 -27.75 16.45 10.68
C ILE A 107 -28.66 15.24 10.92
N ILE A 108 -29.89 15.44 11.40
CA ILE A 108 -30.90 14.41 11.64
C ILE A 108 -31.92 14.38 10.50
N GLN A 109 -32.53 15.54 10.18
CA GLN A 109 -33.65 15.60 9.24
C GLN A 109 -33.24 15.30 7.79
N LYS A 110 -32.08 15.78 7.33
CA LYS A 110 -31.62 15.56 5.95
C LYS A 110 -31.32 14.08 5.68
N PRO A 111 -30.59 13.34 6.54
CA PRO A 111 -30.40 11.90 6.34
C PRO A 111 -31.66 11.05 6.54
N LEU A 112 -32.68 11.53 7.26
CA LEU A 112 -34.01 10.90 7.30
C LEU A 112 -34.86 11.19 6.05
N ASN A 113 -34.43 12.17 5.24
CA ASN A 113 -35.20 12.74 4.15
C ASN A 113 -36.55 13.34 4.61
N GLU A 114 -36.60 13.88 5.83
CA GLU A 114 -37.72 14.70 6.34
C GLU A 114 -37.68 16.12 5.73
N ILE A 115 -36.49 16.56 5.31
CA ILE A 115 -36.26 17.75 4.48
C ILE A 115 -35.51 17.32 3.22
N GLU A 116 -35.81 17.97 2.10
CA GLU A 116 -35.18 17.70 0.81
C GLU A 116 -33.65 17.84 0.89
N HIS A 117 -32.96 16.80 0.41
CA HIS A 117 -31.52 16.70 0.43
C HIS A 117 -31.04 15.85 -0.74
N GLU A 118 -30.14 16.38 -1.57
CA GLU A 118 -29.58 15.66 -2.73
C GLU A 118 -28.90 14.34 -2.33
N GLY A 119 -28.34 14.28 -1.13
CA GLY A 119 -27.75 13.05 -0.60
C GLY A 119 -28.76 11.95 -0.32
N GLY A 120 -30.07 12.23 -0.37
CA GLY A 120 -31.14 11.25 -0.13
C GLY A 120 -31.17 10.71 1.29
N LYS A 121 -32.03 9.71 1.48
CA LYS A 121 -32.20 8.99 2.76
C LYS A 121 -30.98 8.12 3.04
N ARG A 122 -30.46 8.17 4.27
CA ARG A 122 -29.28 7.42 4.74
C ARG A 122 -29.58 6.47 5.90
N PHE A 123 -30.62 6.72 6.68
CA PHE A 123 -31.08 5.79 7.72
C PHE A 123 -32.58 5.95 7.99
N GLU A 124 -33.14 4.98 8.68
CA GLU A 124 -34.55 4.97 9.10
C GLU A 124 -34.76 5.75 10.40
N LYS A 125 -35.96 6.32 10.56
CA LYS A 125 -36.38 6.87 11.85
C LYS A 125 -36.35 5.78 12.90
N ASP A 126 -35.90 6.14 14.09
CA ASP A 126 -35.71 5.25 15.25
C ASP A 126 -34.73 4.09 15.04
N SER A 127 -33.95 4.08 13.96
CA SER A 127 -32.78 3.21 13.82
C SER A 127 -31.69 3.54 14.85
N TRP A 128 -30.72 2.65 15.06
CA TRP A 128 -29.61 2.92 15.96
C TRP A 128 -28.76 4.10 15.47
N GLN A 129 -28.64 4.31 14.15
CA GLN A 129 -27.96 5.46 13.55
C GLN A 129 -28.66 6.76 13.93
N HIS A 130 -29.99 6.80 13.78
CA HIS A 130 -30.82 7.94 14.19
C HIS A 130 -30.63 8.25 15.67
N ARG A 131 -30.72 7.24 16.54
CA ARG A 131 -30.60 7.42 17.99
C ARG A 131 -29.21 7.81 18.43
N LEU A 132 -28.17 7.30 17.78
CA LEU A 132 -26.78 7.69 18.04
C LEU A 132 -26.60 9.19 17.76
N LEU A 133 -26.97 9.67 16.55
CA LEU A 133 -26.84 11.08 16.23
C LEU A 133 -27.73 11.96 17.11
N LEU A 134 -28.96 11.55 17.39
CA LEU A 134 -29.88 12.29 18.27
C LEU A 134 -29.32 12.40 19.70
N SER A 135 -28.74 11.31 20.23
CA SER A 135 -28.12 11.29 21.57
C SER A 135 -26.89 12.19 21.62
N TRP A 136 -26.08 12.22 20.56
CA TRP A 136 -24.95 13.14 20.44
C TRP A 136 -25.40 14.61 20.51
N VAL A 137 -26.44 14.98 19.75
CA VAL A 137 -26.98 16.34 19.75
C VAL A 137 -27.58 16.70 21.10
N LYS A 138 -28.41 15.83 21.69
CA LYS A 138 -29.01 16.03 23.03
C LYS A 138 -27.96 16.23 24.12
N ALA A 139 -26.80 15.60 23.98
CA ALA A 139 -25.68 15.74 24.91
C ALA A 139 -24.86 17.02 24.70
N GLY A 140 -25.27 17.92 23.79
CA GLY A 140 -24.59 19.19 23.52
C GLY A 140 -23.73 19.18 22.25
N ALA A 141 -23.79 18.12 21.44
CA ALA A 141 -22.96 17.94 20.24
C ALA A 141 -21.46 18.16 20.52
N ASN A 142 -20.95 17.58 21.62
CA ASN A 142 -19.57 17.79 22.06
C ASN A 142 -18.57 17.25 21.02
N GLY A 143 -17.47 17.98 20.83
CA GLY A 143 -16.36 17.58 19.96
C GLY A 143 -15.39 16.63 20.66
N LEU A 144 -14.14 16.60 20.19
CA LEU A 144 -13.10 15.75 20.78
C LEU A 144 -12.75 16.23 22.22
N PRO A 145 -12.81 15.35 23.25
CA PRO A 145 -12.35 15.69 24.58
C PRO A 145 -10.86 16.09 24.61
N LYS A 146 -10.48 17.04 25.49
CA LYS A 146 -9.08 17.50 25.63
C LYS A 146 -8.08 16.38 25.93
N GLN A 147 -8.53 15.32 26.61
CA GLN A 147 -7.75 14.13 26.96
C GLN A 147 -8.41 12.88 26.36
N ALA A 148 -8.83 12.95 25.09
CA ALA A 148 -9.36 11.79 24.40
C ALA A 148 -8.26 10.72 24.23
N PRO A 149 -8.58 9.43 24.44
CA PRO A 149 -7.64 8.37 24.13
C PRO A 149 -7.37 8.36 22.62
N LYS A 150 -6.13 8.07 22.24
CA LYS A 150 -5.72 7.99 20.84
C LYS A 150 -6.08 6.63 20.28
N PHE A 151 -6.53 6.61 19.03
CA PHE A 151 -6.68 5.36 18.29
C PHE A 151 -5.31 4.71 18.10
N GLU A 152 -5.16 3.45 18.50
CA GLU A 152 -3.88 2.72 18.36
C GLU A 152 -3.89 1.77 17.17
N ARG A 153 -4.95 0.96 17.04
CA ARG A 153 -5.09 -0.01 15.95
C ARG A 153 -6.51 -0.52 15.79
N LEU A 154 -6.80 -0.99 14.58
CA LEU A 154 -7.98 -1.79 14.25
C LEU A 154 -7.55 -3.26 14.15
N ILE A 155 -8.26 -4.15 14.81
CA ILE A 155 -8.10 -5.60 14.68
C ILE A 155 -9.31 -6.11 13.90
N VAL A 156 -9.10 -6.78 12.77
CA VAL A 156 -10.17 -7.39 11.99
C VAL A 156 -10.00 -8.90 12.00
N THR A 157 -11.06 -9.61 12.35
CA THR A 157 -11.08 -11.07 12.41
C THR A 157 -12.23 -11.64 11.56
N PRO A 158 -12.00 -12.72 10.78
CA PRO A 158 -10.69 -13.32 10.53
C PRO A 158 -9.75 -12.38 9.77
N ASP A 159 -8.43 -12.57 9.94
CA ASP A 159 -7.39 -11.77 9.29
C ASP A 159 -7.08 -12.23 7.86
N ALA A 160 -7.57 -13.41 7.47
CA ALA A 160 -7.67 -13.90 6.10
C ALA A 160 -8.87 -14.84 5.94
N ILE A 161 -9.44 -14.90 4.74
CA ILE A 161 -10.53 -15.80 4.39
C ILE A 161 -10.10 -16.70 3.23
N GLN A 162 -10.25 -18.02 3.42
CA GLN A 162 -10.13 -18.99 2.33
C GLN A 162 -11.47 -19.73 2.18
N PHE A 163 -12.21 -19.36 1.14
CA PHE A 163 -13.45 -20.04 0.78
C PHE A 163 -13.17 -21.36 0.07
N LYS A 164 -14.10 -22.30 0.17
CA LYS A 164 -14.03 -23.59 -0.54
C LYS A 164 -14.88 -23.60 -1.80
N LYS A 165 -15.94 -22.80 -1.85
CA LYS A 165 -16.88 -22.74 -2.99
C LYS A 165 -17.62 -21.40 -3.06
N GLU A 166 -18.21 -21.13 -4.21
CA GLU A 166 -19.06 -19.96 -4.44
C GLU A 166 -20.26 -19.94 -3.47
N GLY A 167 -20.67 -18.74 -3.04
CA GLY A 167 -21.81 -18.52 -2.15
C GLY A 167 -21.55 -18.80 -0.66
N GLU A 168 -20.35 -19.27 -0.27
CA GLU A 168 -19.98 -19.30 1.14
C GLU A 168 -19.87 -17.89 1.71
N THR A 169 -20.19 -17.74 2.99
CA THR A 169 -20.20 -16.45 3.66
C THR A 169 -19.42 -16.50 4.96
N VAL A 170 -18.74 -15.39 5.27
CA VAL A 170 -18.01 -15.18 6.52
C VAL A 170 -18.23 -13.74 6.98
N SER A 171 -18.61 -13.55 8.23
CA SER A 171 -18.73 -12.22 8.84
C SER A 171 -17.37 -11.77 9.37
N LEU A 172 -17.00 -10.53 9.06
CA LEU A 172 -15.89 -9.84 9.72
C LEU A 172 -16.35 -9.24 11.05
N ASN A 173 -15.47 -9.29 12.03
CA ASN A 173 -15.55 -8.53 13.27
C ASN A 173 -14.38 -7.55 13.32
N ALA A 174 -14.64 -6.30 13.69
CA ALA A 174 -13.65 -5.24 13.77
C ALA A 174 -13.61 -4.64 15.17
N ILE A 175 -12.49 -4.76 15.86
CA ILE A 175 -12.26 -4.22 17.21
C ILE A 175 -11.28 -3.05 17.15
N ALA A 176 -11.73 -1.87 17.58
CA ALA A 176 -10.85 -0.72 17.80
C ALA A 176 -10.16 -0.84 19.16
N VAL A 177 -8.85 -0.57 19.19
CA VAL A 177 -8.04 -0.50 20.40
C VAL A 177 -7.55 0.92 20.60
N TRP A 178 -7.75 1.44 21.80
CA TRP A 178 -7.43 2.82 22.19
C TRP A 178 -6.29 2.86 23.20
N SER A 179 -5.61 4.01 23.29
CA SER A 179 -4.40 4.18 24.11
C SER A 179 -4.61 4.13 25.62
N ASP A 180 -5.86 4.15 26.07
CA ASP A 180 -6.24 3.93 27.47
C ASP A 180 -6.55 2.44 27.76
N GLY A 181 -6.35 1.56 26.79
CA GLY A 181 -6.68 0.14 26.86
C GLY A 181 -8.14 -0.18 26.52
N THR A 182 -8.98 0.82 26.23
CA THR A 182 -10.38 0.58 25.82
C THR A 182 -10.41 -0.23 24.53
N ARG A 183 -11.31 -1.21 24.49
CA ARG A 183 -11.60 -2.02 23.30
C ARG A 183 -13.08 -1.95 22.98
N GLU A 184 -13.42 -1.76 21.72
CA GLU A 184 -14.81 -1.67 21.27
C GLU A 184 -15.01 -2.40 19.95
N ASP A 185 -16.12 -3.13 19.85
CA ASP A 185 -16.59 -3.67 18.57
C ASP A 185 -17.15 -2.53 17.71
N VAL A 186 -16.38 -2.15 16.70
CA VAL A 186 -16.69 -1.07 15.77
C VAL A 186 -17.14 -1.58 14.41
N THR A 187 -17.42 -2.89 14.27
CA THR A 187 -17.94 -3.51 13.04
C THR A 187 -19.10 -2.70 12.41
N PRO A 188 -20.15 -2.29 13.16
CA PRO A 188 -21.24 -1.52 12.56
C PRO A 188 -20.84 -0.11 12.13
N LEU A 189 -19.69 0.43 12.57
CA LEU A 189 -19.17 1.74 12.20
C LEU A 189 -18.11 1.67 11.08
N CYS A 190 -17.61 0.48 10.76
CA CYS A 190 -16.68 0.30 9.66
C CYS A 190 -17.32 0.62 8.32
N ARG A 191 -16.50 1.21 7.43
CA ARG A 191 -16.72 1.13 5.97
C ARG A 191 -16.01 -0.11 5.46
N PHE A 192 -16.69 -0.88 4.64
CA PHE A 192 -16.12 -2.05 4.00
C PHE A 192 -16.11 -1.87 2.48
N GLN A 193 -15.04 -2.35 1.84
CA GLN A 193 -14.91 -2.36 0.38
C GLN A 193 -14.24 -3.66 -0.07
N THR A 194 -14.44 -4.05 -1.32
CA THR A 194 -13.70 -5.15 -1.96
C THR A 194 -12.93 -4.60 -3.15
N ASN A 195 -11.71 -5.09 -3.35
CA ASN A 195 -10.90 -4.71 -4.51
C ASN A 195 -11.40 -5.36 -5.82
N ASN A 196 -12.18 -6.45 -5.71
CA ASN A 196 -12.74 -7.15 -6.86
C ASN A 196 -14.02 -7.92 -6.47
N GLU A 197 -15.17 -7.32 -6.77
CA GLU A 197 -16.50 -7.90 -6.54
C GLU A 197 -16.76 -9.20 -7.31
N GLN A 198 -16.01 -9.47 -8.39
CA GLN A 198 -16.16 -10.72 -9.12
C GLN A 198 -15.65 -11.94 -8.33
N ILE A 199 -14.78 -11.72 -7.34
CA ILE A 199 -14.17 -12.78 -6.52
C ILE A 199 -14.84 -12.84 -5.15
N ALA A 200 -15.09 -11.69 -4.52
CA ALA A 200 -15.84 -11.62 -3.28
C ALA A 200 -16.57 -10.28 -3.14
N THR A 201 -17.81 -10.33 -2.68
CA THR A 201 -18.60 -9.15 -2.30
C THR A 201 -18.58 -8.98 -0.78
N ILE A 202 -18.89 -7.78 -0.30
CA ILE A 202 -19.05 -7.50 1.13
C ILE A 202 -20.23 -6.55 1.36
N THR A 203 -21.06 -6.84 2.36
CA THR A 203 -22.16 -5.95 2.77
C THR A 203 -21.69 -4.86 3.73
N GLU A 204 -22.55 -3.86 3.98
CA GLU A 204 -22.24 -2.79 4.95
C GLU A 204 -22.07 -3.31 6.39
N GLU A 205 -22.62 -4.49 6.71
CA GLU A 205 -22.51 -5.16 8.01
C GLU A 205 -21.25 -6.02 8.13
N GLY A 206 -20.41 -6.09 7.09
CA GLY A 206 -19.19 -6.88 7.11
C GLY A 206 -19.36 -8.35 6.73
N LEU A 207 -20.46 -8.72 6.06
CA LEU A 207 -20.67 -10.08 5.57
C LEU A 207 -19.98 -10.25 4.20
N VAL A 208 -18.87 -10.99 4.18
CA VAL A 208 -18.14 -11.34 2.95
C VAL A 208 -18.81 -12.55 2.32
N THR A 209 -19.07 -12.50 1.01
CA THR A 209 -19.63 -13.61 0.23
C THR A 209 -18.68 -13.99 -0.91
N ALA A 210 -18.38 -15.28 -1.02
CA ALA A 210 -17.60 -15.85 -2.11
C ALA A 210 -18.35 -15.76 -3.44
N ALA A 211 -17.70 -15.22 -4.47
CA ALA A 211 -18.20 -15.21 -5.83
C ALA A 211 -17.38 -16.19 -6.68
N LYS A 212 -16.61 -15.73 -7.66
CA LYS A 212 -15.80 -16.62 -8.52
C LYS A 212 -14.45 -16.97 -7.86
N PRO A 213 -13.83 -18.11 -8.26
CA PRO A 213 -12.46 -18.42 -7.89
C PRO A 213 -11.47 -17.30 -8.21
N GLY A 214 -10.55 -17.03 -7.30
CA GLY A 214 -9.54 -15.99 -7.46
C GLY A 214 -8.93 -15.51 -6.16
N ASP A 215 -8.22 -14.39 -6.28
CA ASP A 215 -7.52 -13.68 -5.21
C ASP A 215 -8.01 -12.23 -5.16
N THR A 216 -8.54 -11.80 -4.02
CA THR A 216 -8.92 -10.41 -3.80
C THR A 216 -8.63 -10.00 -2.35
N HIS A 217 -8.88 -8.74 -2.04
CA HIS A 217 -8.87 -8.25 -0.67
C HIS A 217 -10.18 -7.54 -0.39
N VAL A 218 -10.68 -7.76 0.82
CA VAL A 218 -11.69 -6.93 1.44
C VAL A 218 -10.98 -5.97 2.38
N VAL A 219 -11.33 -4.69 2.37
CA VAL A 219 -10.68 -3.67 3.19
C VAL A 219 -11.68 -3.08 4.17
N ALA A 220 -11.33 -3.11 5.45
CA ALA A 220 -12.07 -2.47 6.53
C ALA A 220 -11.42 -1.13 6.89
N PHE A 221 -12.24 -0.10 7.00
CA PHE A 221 -11.82 1.24 7.39
C PHE A 221 -12.54 1.68 8.67
N TYR A 222 -11.78 2.13 9.66
CA TYR A 222 -12.30 2.78 10.87
C TYR A 222 -11.24 3.71 11.44
N ASP A 223 -11.57 4.98 11.69
CA ASP A 223 -10.60 6.01 12.05
C ASP A 223 -9.39 5.95 11.08
N SER A 224 -8.16 5.97 11.60
CA SER A 224 -6.93 5.77 10.82
C SER A 224 -6.57 4.29 10.59
N GLY A 225 -7.44 3.35 10.93
CA GLY A 225 -7.26 1.92 10.65
C GLY A 225 -7.68 1.57 9.23
N VAL A 226 -6.75 1.06 8.42
CA VAL A 226 -7.00 0.50 7.09
C VAL A 226 -6.48 -0.93 7.04
N ILE A 227 -7.38 -1.90 7.19
CA ILE A 227 -7.00 -3.31 7.34
C ILE A 227 -7.47 -4.10 6.11
N PRO A 228 -6.55 -4.50 5.21
CA PRO A 228 -6.86 -5.43 4.14
C PRO A 228 -6.91 -6.87 4.69
N VAL A 229 -8.02 -7.54 4.46
CA VAL A 229 -8.24 -8.97 4.72
C VAL A 229 -8.14 -9.70 3.38
N PRO A 230 -7.11 -10.55 3.16
CA PRO A 230 -7.01 -11.36 1.96
C PRO A 230 -8.20 -12.32 1.87
N VAL A 231 -8.82 -12.40 0.71
CA VAL A 231 -9.92 -13.32 0.42
C VAL A 231 -9.54 -14.15 -0.79
N ILE A 232 -9.39 -15.45 -0.57
CA ILE A 232 -9.01 -16.40 -1.61
C ILE A 232 -10.12 -17.42 -1.78
N GLN A 233 -10.46 -17.70 -3.03
CA GLN A 233 -11.20 -18.89 -3.40
C GLN A 233 -10.34 -19.69 -4.39
N PRO A 234 -9.94 -20.94 -4.05
CA PRO A 234 -9.08 -21.75 -4.91
C PRO A 234 -9.66 -21.95 -6.32
N VAL A 235 -8.79 -21.95 -7.33
CA VAL A 235 -9.16 -22.16 -8.75
C VAL A 235 -9.22 -23.63 -9.14
N SER A 236 -8.79 -24.53 -8.25
CA SER A 236 -8.91 -25.97 -8.43
C SER A 236 -9.04 -26.68 -7.08
N GLU A 237 -9.34 -27.99 -7.12
CA GLU A 237 -9.38 -28.87 -5.94
C GLU A 237 -8.00 -29.22 -5.37
N GLN A 238 -6.93 -28.91 -6.09
CA GLN A 238 -5.56 -29.17 -5.64
C GLN A 238 -5.10 -28.00 -4.77
N TYR A 239 -5.56 -27.91 -3.53
CA TYR A 239 -5.17 -26.91 -2.53
C TYR A 239 -5.14 -27.51 -1.12
N GLY A 240 -4.54 -26.81 -0.16
CA GLY A 240 -4.44 -27.28 1.23
C GLY A 240 -3.72 -28.64 1.30
N GLU A 241 -4.34 -29.62 1.97
CA GLU A 241 -3.80 -30.99 2.10
C GLU A 241 -3.77 -31.77 0.78
N LYS A 242 -4.60 -31.39 -0.20
CA LYS A 242 -4.64 -32.01 -1.54
C LYS A 242 -3.58 -31.44 -2.49
N TYR A 243 -2.85 -30.40 -2.08
CA TYR A 243 -1.82 -29.79 -2.92
C TYR A 243 -0.62 -30.74 -3.08
N PRO A 244 -0.10 -30.96 -4.30
CA PRO A 244 1.08 -31.78 -4.48
C PRO A 244 2.29 -31.15 -3.79
N GLN A 245 3.23 -31.99 -3.34
CA GLN A 245 4.50 -31.49 -2.80
C GLN A 245 5.33 -30.88 -3.92
N ILE A 246 5.49 -29.56 -3.89
CA ILE A 246 6.31 -28.81 -4.84
C ILE A 246 7.60 -28.39 -4.14
N ALA A 247 8.74 -28.71 -4.75
CA ALA A 247 10.03 -28.27 -4.23
C ALA A 247 10.17 -26.75 -4.36
N ALA A 248 10.57 -26.09 -3.27
CA ALA A 248 10.90 -24.68 -3.22
C ALA A 248 12.40 -24.53 -2.89
N ALA A 249 13.22 -24.28 -3.91
CA ALA A 249 14.67 -24.30 -3.79
C ALA A 249 15.21 -23.06 -3.04
N THR A 250 14.49 -21.95 -3.11
CA THR A 250 14.86 -20.67 -2.48
C THR A 250 13.81 -20.18 -1.49
N GLU A 251 14.16 -19.22 -0.63
CA GLU A 251 13.18 -18.56 0.24
C GLU A 251 12.08 -17.84 -0.57
N VAL A 252 12.44 -17.28 -1.73
CA VAL A 252 11.47 -16.64 -2.64
C VAL A 252 10.49 -17.69 -3.17
N ASP A 253 10.98 -18.86 -3.60
CA ASP A 253 10.12 -19.95 -4.08
C ASP A 253 9.15 -20.42 -2.99
N LYS A 254 9.56 -20.45 -1.72
CA LYS A 254 8.67 -20.83 -0.62
C LYS A 254 7.47 -19.90 -0.53
N HIS A 255 7.68 -18.59 -0.65
CA HIS A 255 6.59 -17.61 -0.66
C HIS A 255 5.67 -17.80 -1.88
N VAL A 256 6.24 -18.04 -3.07
CA VAL A 256 5.48 -18.29 -4.30
C VAL A 256 4.64 -19.56 -4.18
N VAL A 257 5.26 -20.69 -3.82
CA VAL A 257 4.59 -21.99 -3.66
C VAL A 257 3.48 -21.91 -2.60
N ASN A 258 3.73 -21.24 -1.47
CA ASN A 258 2.70 -21.04 -0.43
C ASN A 258 1.48 -20.28 -0.97
N LYS A 259 1.67 -19.25 -1.80
CA LYS A 259 0.56 -18.51 -2.41
C LYS A 259 -0.19 -19.35 -3.44
N LEU A 260 0.55 -20.06 -4.29
CA LEU A 260 -0.02 -20.97 -5.30
C LEU A 260 -0.81 -22.11 -4.65
N GLN A 261 -0.33 -22.66 -3.52
CA GLN A 261 -1.05 -23.66 -2.73
C GLN A 261 -2.39 -23.13 -2.22
N LYS A 262 -2.44 -21.89 -1.69
CA LYS A 262 -3.70 -21.27 -1.24
C LYS A 262 -4.67 -21.05 -2.39
N LEU A 263 -4.16 -20.70 -3.56
CA LEU A 263 -4.97 -20.49 -4.77
C LEU A 263 -5.35 -21.78 -5.48
N GLY A 264 -4.80 -22.92 -5.07
CA GLY A 264 -5.00 -24.18 -5.77
C GLY A 264 -4.43 -24.21 -7.18
N MET A 265 -3.32 -23.51 -7.40
CA MET A 265 -2.60 -23.51 -8.68
C MET A 265 -1.33 -24.35 -8.57
N VAL A 266 -1.23 -25.40 -9.37
CA VAL A 266 0.01 -26.17 -9.48
C VAL A 266 0.91 -25.52 -10.52
N PRO A 267 2.19 -25.25 -10.22
CA PRO A 267 3.13 -24.72 -11.20
C PRO A 267 3.20 -25.59 -12.45
N ALA A 268 3.47 -24.95 -13.59
CA ALA A 268 3.76 -25.68 -14.80
C ALA A 268 5.03 -26.53 -14.64
N ASP A 269 5.12 -27.59 -15.44
CA ASP A 269 6.31 -28.42 -15.50
C ASP A 269 7.54 -27.59 -15.90
N LYS A 270 8.73 -28.08 -15.52
CA LYS A 270 9.99 -27.48 -15.94
C LYS A 270 10.06 -27.49 -17.47
N CYS A 271 10.31 -26.33 -18.06
CA CYS A 271 10.52 -26.22 -19.49
C CYS A 271 11.78 -26.99 -19.94
N ASP A 272 11.83 -27.35 -21.22
CA ASP A 272 13.02 -27.95 -21.83
C ASP A 272 14.19 -26.95 -21.90
N ASP A 273 15.37 -27.45 -22.24
CA ASP A 273 16.60 -26.65 -22.24
C ASP A 273 16.63 -25.57 -23.34
N ALA A 274 15.99 -25.80 -24.48
CA ALA A 274 15.95 -24.82 -25.56
C ALA A 274 15.03 -23.64 -25.18
N GLU A 275 13.86 -23.95 -24.62
CA GLU A 275 12.91 -22.99 -24.09
C GLU A 275 13.50 -22.22 -22.90
N PHE A 276 14.17 -22.91 -21.98
CA PHE A 276 14.90 -22.30 -20.87
C PHE A 276 15.94 -21.30 -21.38
N LEU A 277 16.85 -21.72 -22.25
CA LEU A 277 17.94 -20.88 -22.75
C LEU A 277 17.39 -19.63 -23.45
N ARG A 278 16.37 -19.77 -24.30
CA ARG A 278 15.74 -18.63 -24.97
C ARG A 278 15.13 -17.65 -23.96
N ARG A 279 14.39 -18.14 -22.96
CA ARG A 279 13.71 -17.28 -21.98
C ARG A 279 14.70 -16.56 -21.07
N VAL A 280 15.68 -17.28 -20.54
CA VAL A 280 16.66 -16.72 -19.59
C VAL A 280 17.56 -15.69 -20.26
N SER A 281 17.98 -15.90 -21.51
CA SER A 281 18.75 -14.89 -22.26
C SER A 281 17.93 -13.62 -22.54
N LEU A 282 16.67 -13.76 -22.96
CA LEU A 282 15.82 -12.60 -23.19
C LEU A 282 15.55 -11.80 -21.91
N ASP A 283 15.34 -12.49 -20.78
CA ASP A 283 15.00 -11.85 -19.52
C ASP A 283 16.23 -11.16 -18.89
N ILE A 284 17.36 -11.87 -18.81
CA ILE A 284 18.57 -11.38 -18.15
C ILE A 284 19.35 -10.39 -19.02
N SER A 285 19.57 -10.71 -20.30
CA SER A 285 20.45 -9.91 -21.18
C SER A 285 19.72 -9.17 -22.30
N GLY A 286 18.40 -9.33 -22.43
CA GLY A 286 17.60 -8.66 -23.47
C GLY A 286 17.87 -9.17 -24.90
N THR A 287 18.59 -10.26 -25.06
CA THR A 287 19.06 -10.78 -26.36
C THR A 287 18.79 -12.27 -26.51
N LEU A 288 18.75 -12.74 -27.77
CA LEU A 288 18.68 -14.17 -28.07
C LEU A 288 20.09 -14.78 -28.05
N PRO A 289 20.24 -16.06 -27.63
CA PRO A 289 21.51 -16.77 -27.73
C PRO A 289 21.92 -16.96 -29.19
N ALA A 290 23.21 -16.85 -29.47
CA ALA A 290 23.78 -17.12 -30.79
C ALA A 290 23.70 -18.64 -31.11
N PRO A 291 23.68 -19.03 -32.40
CA PRO A 291 23.55 -20.44 -32.79
C PRO A 291 24.55 -21.39 -32.12
N HIS A 292 25.81 -20.98 -32.00
CA HIS A 292 26.85 -21.79 -31.36
C HIS A 292 26.66 -21.95 -29.83
N GLU A 293 26.07 -20.96 -29.16
CA GLU A 293 25.74 -21.03 -27.74
C GLU A 293 24.59 -22.01 -27.49
N ILE A 294 23.58 -22.01 -28.37
CA ILE A 294 22.48 -22.97 -28.34
C ILE A 294 23.02 -24.40 -28.49
N GLU A 295 23.83 -24.65 -29.52
CA GLU A 295 24.42 -25.96 -29.74
C GLU A 295 25.26 -26.44 -28.56
N SER A 296 26.05 -25.55 -27.96
CA SER A 296 26.91 -25.88 -26.83
C SER A 296 26.09 -26.20 -25.58
N PHE A 297 25.07 -25.39 -25.27
CA PHE A 297 24.20 -25.58 -24.11
C PHE A 297 23.34 -26.84 -24.20
N LEU A 298 22.87 -27.19 -25.40
CA LEU A 298 22.08 -28.41 -25.62
C LEU A 298 22.93 -29.68 -25.56
N LYS A 299 24.23 -29.59 -25.89
CA LYS A 299 25.17 -30.73 -25.76
C LYS A 299 25.67 -30.92 -24.33
N ASP A 300 25.64 -29.88 -23.50
CA ASP A 300 26.05 -29.97 -22.09
C ASP A 300 25.06 -30.81 -21.28
N THR A 301 25.57 -31.86 -20.61
CA THR A 301 24.81 -32.78 -19.76
C THR A 301 25.07 -32.56 -18.26
N SER A 302 25.84 -31.52 -17.91
CA SER A 302 26.14 -31.19 -16.52
C SER A 302 24.85 -30.88 -15.76
N PRO A 303 24.68 -31.41 -14.53
CA PRO A 303 23.45 -31.22 -13.76
C PRO A 303 23.21 -29.76 -13.33
N ASP A 304 24.27 -28.94 -13.34
CA ASP A 304 24.30 -27.53 -12.93
C ASP A 304 24.36 -26.56 -14.13
N LYS A 305 24.21 -27.04 -15.37
CA LYS A 305 24.38 -26.20 -16.57
C LYS A 305 23.48 -24.96 -16.61
N ARG A 306 22.27 -25.05 -16.05
CA ARG A 306 21.31 -23.94 -15.99
C ARG A 306 21.79 -22.84 -15.04
N GLU A 307 22.32 -23.21 -13.89
CA GLU A 307 22.88 -22.28 -12.91
C GLU A 307 24.11 -21.58 -13.49
N LYS A 308 25.04 -22.35 -14.08
CA LYS A 308 26.21 -21.80 -14.78
C LYS A 308 25.84 -20.81 -15.88
N LYS A 309 24.80 -21.12 -16.67
CA LYS A 309 24.33 -20.21 -17.73
C LYS A 309 23.71 -18.94 -17.17
N ILE A 310 23.02 -19.02 -16.03
CA ILE A 310 22.50 -17.82 -15.34
C ILE A 310 23.67 -16.94 -14.89
N ASP A 311 24.68 -17.51 -14.23
CA ASP A 311 25.87 -16.78 -13.78
C ASP A 311 26.61 -16.12 -14.95
N GLU A 312 26.83 -16.85 -16.04
CA GLU A 312 27.43 -16.33 -17.27
C GLU A 312 26.63 -15.15 -17.86
N LEU A 313 25.30 -15.23 -17.86
CA LEU A 313 24.44 -14.15 -18.36
C LEU A 313 24.48 -12.93 -17.43
N LEU A 314 24.50 -13.12 -16.12
CA LEU A 314 24.61 -12.04 -15.13
C LEU A 314 25.97 -11.32 -15.21
N GLU A 315 27.04 -12.03 -15.56
CA GLU A 315 28.37 -11.43 -15.80
C GLU A 315 28.49 -10.79 -17.20
N SER A 316 27.51 -10.99 -18.08
CA SER A 316 27.59 -10.50 -19.45
C SER A 316 27.43 -8.97 -19.55
N PRO A 317 28.08 -8.32 -20.54
CA PRO A 317 27.82 -6.90 -20.84
C PRO A 317 26.36 -6.63 -21.21
N GLY A 318 25.65 -7.64 -21.73
CA GLY A 318 24.24 -7.56 -22.09
C GLY A 318 23.35 -7.36 -20.88
N TYR A 319 23.60 -8.07 -19.78
CA TYR A 319 22.88 -7.87 -18.51
C TYR A 319 22.99 -6.43 -18.02
N ALA A 320 24.21 -5.91 -17.91
CA ALA A 320 24.45 -4.53 -17.48
C ALA A 320 23.77 -3.51 -18.39
N ALA A 321 23.86 -3.69 -19.71
CA ALA A 321 23.22 -2.79 -20.67
C ALA A 321 21.69 -2.84 -20.61
N TRP A 322 21.11 -4.03 -20.49
CA TRP A 322 19.66 -4.23 -20.46
C TRP A 322 19.03 -3.65 -19.20
N TRP A 323 19.59 -3.97 -18.03
CA TRP A 323 19.10 -3.44 -16.76
C TRP A 323 19.36 -1.95 -16.60
N ALA A 324 20.45 -1.41 -17.16
CA ALA A 324 20.66 0.03 -17.21
C ALA A 324 19.54 0.75 -17.96
N THR A 325 19.07 0.20 -19.10
CA THR A 325 17.93 0.75 -19.84
C THR A 325 16.68 0.76 -18.97
N LYS A 326 16.35 -0.37 -18.31
CA LYS A 326 15.17 -0.46 -17.42
C LYS A 326 15.21 0.54 -16.27
N LEU A 327 16.35 0.64 -15.60
CA LEU A 327 16.53 1.58 -14.49
C LEU A 327 16.51 3.03 -14.97
N CYS A 328 17.05 3.33 -16.16
CA CYS A 328 16.91 4.65 -16.79
C CYS A 328 15.45 4.99 -17.07
N ASP A 329 14.64 4.05 -17.58
CA ASP A 329 13.22 4.26 -17.82
C ASP A 329 12.47 4.55 -16.50
N PHE A 330 12.74 3.78 -15.45
CA PHE A 330 12.12 3.96 -14.13
C PHE A 330 12.50 5.30 -13.51
N THR A 331 13.77 5.71 -13.66
CA THR A 331 14.30 6.96 -13.12
C THR A 331 14.13 8.15 -14.06
N GLN A 332 13.43 7.95 -15.18
CA GLN A 332 13.04 8.97 -16.15
C GLN A 332 14.25 9.73 -16.74
N ASN A 333 15.30 8.99 -17.12
CA ASN A 333 16.40 9.53 -17.91
C ASN A 333 15.87 9.93 -19.30
N ASN A 334 15.53 11.21 -19.46
CA ASN A 334 14.98 11.77 -20.68
C ASN A 334 15.87 12.91 -21.18
N TYR A 335 16.35 12.78 -22.42
CA TYR A 335 17.14 13.79 -23.11
C TYR A 335 16.47 15.17 -23.13
N ASP A 336 15.16 15.23 -23.41
CA ASP A 336 14.44 16.51 -23.57
C ASP A 336 14.29 17.26 -22.23
N ASP A 337 14.21 16.51 -21.12
CA ASP A 337 14.13 17.07 -19.77
C ASP A 337 15.51 17.48 -19.22
N LEU A 338 16.59 16.98 -19.82
CA LEU A 338 17.98 17.32 -19.47
C LEU A 338 18.60 18.41 -20.36
N VAL A 339 17.82 19.03 -21.24
CA VAL A 339 18.28 20.15 -22.06
C VAL A 339 18.69 21.33 -21.17
N ASN A 340 19.87 21.90 -21.47
CA ASN A 340 20.52 22.99 -20.74
C ASN A 340 21.02 22.64 -19.33
N VAL A 341 21.06 21.35 -18.95
CA VAL A 341 21.75 20.91 -17.71
C VAL A 341 23.27 20.97 -17.88
N SER A 342 23.76 20.80 -19.11
CA SER A 342 25.16 20.88 -19.50
C SER A 342 25.34 21.69 -20.79
N PRO A 343 26.50 22.34 -21.01
CA PRO A 343 26.83 22.94 -22.31
C PRO A 343 26.89 21.93 -23.46
N VAL A 344 27.05 20.63 -23.19
CA VAL A 344 27.02 19.55 -24.19
C VAL A 344 25.68 18.83 -24.10
N ARG A 345 24.80 19.08 -25.07
CA ARG A 345 23.38 18.71 -24.98
C ARG A 345 23.11 17.21 -24.80
N GLU A 346 23.88 16.34 -25.46
CA GLU A 346 23.68 14.87 -25.44
C GLU A 346 24.32 14.19 -24.23
N ARG A 347 25.31 14.84 -23.61
CA ARG A 347 26.16 14.18 -22.62
C ARG A 347 25.44 13.77 -21.33
N PRO A 348 24.54 14.58 -20.72
CA PRO A 348 23.91 14.22 -19.45
C PRO A 348 23.10 12.92 -19.46
N SER A 349 22.35 12.66 -20.53
CA SER A 349 21.55 11.43 -20.63
C SER A 349 22.42 10.19 -20.84
N GLN A 350 23.50 10.34 -21.62
CA GLN A 350 24.50 9.28 -21.82
C GLN A 350 25.28 8.99 -20.53
N ASP A 351 25.83 10.03 -19.90
CA ASP A 351 26.50 9.96 -18.60
C ASP A 351 25.62 9.24 -17.57
N TRP A 352 24.31 9.54 -17.60
CA TRP A 352 23.38 8.91 -16.68
C TRP A 352 23.29 7.40 -16.94
N TYR A 353 23.05 7.03 -18.19
CA TYR A 353 22.99 5.63 -18.60
C TYR A 353 24.28 4.87 -18.24
N ASP A 354 25.45 5.44 -18.57
CA ASP A 354 26.74 4.81 -18.33
C ASP A 354 27.04 4.66 -16.83
N TRP A 355 26.64 5.63 -16.00
CA TRP A 355 26.78 5.55 -14.54
C TRP A 355 25.93 4.43 -13.95
N ILE A 356 24.68 4.25 -14.40
CA ILE A 356 23.82 3.14 -13.97
C ILE A 356 24.40 1.81 -14.47
N LYS A 357 24.77 1.73 -15.75
CA LYS A 357 25.35 0.54 -16.37
C LYS A 357 26.58 0.04 -15.62
N LYS A 358 27.48 0.94 -15.24
CA LYS A 358 28.68 0.60 -14.44
C LYS A 358 28.32 0.01 -13.08
N ARG A 359 27.29 0.54 -12.41
CA ARG A 359 26.83 0.03 -11.11
C ARG A 359 26.19 -1.34 -11.21
N VAL A 360 25.36 -1.56 -12.23
CA VAL A 360 24.79 -2.88 -12.50
C VAL A 360 25.90 -3.89 -12.81
N ALA A 361 26.86 -3.52 -13.68
CA ALA A 361 28.00 -4.38 -14.02
C ALA A 361 28.86 -4.75 -12.79
N ASN A 362 28.97 -3.83 -11.83
CA ASN A 362 29.72 -4.05 -10.58
C ASN A 362 28.86 -4.67 -9.46
N ASN A 363 27.63 -5.12 -9.77
CA ASN A 363 26.69 -5.70 -8.81
C ASN A 363 26.46 -4.81 -7.57
N VAL A 364 26.33 -3.49 -7.78
CA VAL A 364 26.03 -2.54 -6.71
C VAL A 364 24.58 -2.71 -6.26
N GLY A 365 24.36 -2.76 -4.94
CA GLY A 365 23.02 -2.91 -4.36
C GLY A 365 22.04 -1.80 -4.79
N TYR A 366 20.78 -2.17 -5.01
CA TYR A 366 19.74 -1.23 -5.44
C TYR A 366 19.55 -0.07 -4.47
N ASP A 367 19.68 -0.32 -3.17
CA ASP A 367 19.68 0.70 -2.12
C ASP A 367 20.77 1.77 -2.34
N LYS A 368 21.97 1.35 -2.75
CA LYS A 368 23.10 2.24 -3.06
C LYS A 368 22.93 2.99 -4.38
N ILE A 369 22.34 2.35 -5.39
CA ILE A 369 21.97 3.04 -6.63
C ILE A 369 20.95 4.15 -6.34
N THR A 370 19.90 3.83 -5.58
CA THR A 370 18.88 4.80 -5.17
C THR A 370 19.46 5.91 -4.31
N GLU A 371 20.30 5.58 -3.32
CA GLU A 371 21.02 6.57 -2.49
C GLU A 371 21.84 7.53 -3.37
N GLY A 372 22.61 6.98 -4.32
CA GLY A 372 23.44 7.75 -5.25
C GLY A 372 22.64 8.71 -6.15
N ILE A 373 21.36 8.45 -6.39
CA ILE A 373 20.47 9.35 -7.13
C ILE A 373 19.81 10.37 -6.19
N LEU A 374 19.26 9.92 -5.07
CA LEU A 374 18.48 10.76 -4.15
C LEU A 374 19.34 11.81 -3.46
N LEU A 375 20.52 11.42 -2.99
CA LEU A 375 21.43 12.29 -2.25
C LEU A 375 22.39 13.05 -3.18
N ALA A 376 22.10 13.05 -4.48
CA ALA A 376 22.99 13.64 -5.46
C ALA A 376 23.24 15.13 -5.23
N THR A 377 24.51 15.48 -5.30
CA THR A 377 24.99 16.87 -5.26
C THR A 377 25.85 17.12 -6.50
N SER A 378 25.85 18.36 -6.99
CA SER A 378 26.70 18.70 -8.15
C SER A 378 28.18 18.74 -7.78
N ARG A 379 28.51 19.24 -6.59
CA ARG A 379 29.88 19.42 -6.10
C ARG A 379 30.13 18.47 -4.94
N GLU A 380 31.24 17.74 -4.97
CA GLU A 380 31.56 16.75 -3.95
C GLU A 380 31.86 17.42 -2.59
N ASN A 381 31.71 16.67 -1.51
CA ASN A 381 31.94 17.20 -0.17
C ASN A 381 33.41 17.63 0.00
N GLY A 382 33.63 18.89 0.42
CA GLY A 382 34.96 19.47 0.57
C GLY A 382 35.62 19.97 -0.73
N GLU A 383 34.99 19.79 -1.89
CA GLU A 383 35.48 20.28 -3.18
C GLU A 383 35.25 21.80 -3.29
N SER A 384 36.30 22.56 -3.60
CA SER A 384 36.19 23.99 -3.89
C SER A 384 35.51 24.23 -5.25
N PHE A 385 35.00 25.44 -5.49
CA PHE A 385 34.40 25.77 -6.79
C PHE A 385 35.40 25.69 -7.95
N GLU A 386 36.67 26.02 -7.71
CA GLU A 386 37.73 25.94 -8.71
C GLU A 386 38.06 24.48 -9.06
N GLU A 387 38.19 23.61 -8.06
CA GLU A 387 38.40 22.17 -8.25
C GLU A 387 37.24 21.53 -9.01
N PHE A 388 36.01 21.83 -8.61
CA PHE A 388 34.80 21.38 -9.30
C PHE A 388 34.83 21.76 -10.78
N THR A 389 35.10 23.04 -11.08
CA THR A 389 35.14 23.53 -12.46
C THR A 389 36.24 22.84 -13.27
N LYS A 390 37.42 22.63 -12.66
CA LYS A 390 38.53 21.90 -13.28
C LYS A 390 38.18 20.44 -13.56
N ASN A 391 37.54 19.76 -12.62
CA ASN A 391 37.13 18.35 -12.71
C ASN A 391 36.07 18.15 -13.80
N ILE A 392 35.01 18.95 -13.79
CA ILE A 392 33.97 18.91 -14.82
C ILE A 392 34.54 19.24 -16.21
N ASN A 393 35.42 20.24 -16.32
CA ASN A 393 36.09 20.53 -17.59
C ASN A 393 36.99 19.38 -18.07
N ALA A 394 37.64 18.65 -17.16
CA ALA A 394 38.43 17.48 -17.52
C ALA A 394 37.55 16.33 -18.04
N ILE A 395 36.40 16.10 -17.41
CA ILE A 395 35.38 15.13 -17.86
C ILE A 395 34.89 15.49 -19.26
N TYR A 396 34.52 16.75 -19.52
CA TYR A 396 34.06 17.17 -20.85
C TYR A 396 35.16 17.21 -21.92
N GLN A 397 36.43 17.18 -21.53
CA GLN A 397 37.58 17.03 -22.43
C GLN A 397 37.99 15.56 -22.60
N ASP A 398 37.23 14.62 -22.02
CA ASP A 398 37.52 13.18 -22.01
C ASP A 398 38.97 12.88 -21.58
N LYS A 399 39.47 13.59 -20.55
CA LYS A 399 40.84 13.35 -20.06
C LYS A 399 40.94 11.95 -19.43
N PRO A 400 42.09 11.27 -19.58
CA PRO A 400 42.30 9.97 -18.94
C PRO A 400 42.10 10.04 -17.42
N GLY A 401 41.33 9.11 -16.87
CA GLY A 401 41.04 9.02 -15.43
C GLY A 401 39.98 9.99 -14.90
N THR A 402 39.24 10.68 -15.79
CA THR A 402 38.13 11.55 -15.40
C THR A 402 36.85 11.12 -16.10
N ASP A 403 36.18 10.12 -15.53
CA ASP A 403 34.88 9.64 -15.99
C ASP A 403 33.78 10.04 -14.98
N ILE A 404 32.68 10.61 -15.48
CA ILE A 404 31.51 10.92 -14.67
C ILE A 404 30.95 9.69 -13.95
N THR A 405 31.15 8.49 -14.52
CA THR A 405 30.66 7.24 -13.95
C THR A 405 31.40 6.83 -12.66
N ASP A 406 32.60 7.37 -12.42
CA ASP A 406 33.39 7.18 -11.20
C ASP A 406 32.87 7.99 -10.00
N ARG A 407 32.01 8.98 -10.25
CA ARG A 407 31.42 9.77 -9.16
C ARG A 407 30.44 8.93 -8.36
N ASP A 408 30.41 9.11 -7.05
CA ASP A 408 29.51 8.36 -6.16
C ASP A 408 28.04 8.58 -6.52
N HIS A 409 27.67 9.82 -6.89
CA HIS A 409 26.29 10.25 -7.11
C HIS A 409 25.97 10.57 -8.58
N MET A 410 24.69 10.48 -8.94
CA MET A 410 24.12 10.88 -10.23
C MET A 410 23.60 12.33 -10.15
N PRO A 411 24.33 13.35 -10.64
CA PRO A 411 23.94 14.74 -10.42
C PRO A 411 22.72 15.20 -11.23
N TYR A 412 22.28 14.42 -12.22
CA TYR A 412 21.32 14.90 -13.23
C TYR A 412 19.84 14.65 -12.89
N TYR A 413 19.50 13.73 -11.98
CA TYR A 413 18.11 13.41 -11.67
C TYR A 413 17.29 14.61 -11.21
N TRP A 414 17.85 15.42 -10.30
CA TRP A 414 17.20 16.63 -9.77
C TRP A 414 17.34 17.86 -10.67
N ALA A 415 18.13 17.76 -11.75
CA ALA A 415 18.34 18.84 -12.71
C ALA A 415 17.29 18.84 -13.84
N ARG A 416 16.44 17.81 -13.91
CA ARG A 416 15.41 17.68 -14.94
C ARG A 416 14.40 18.83 -14.90
N ARG A 417 13.97 19.26 -16.08
CA ARG A 417 13.08 20.42 -16.26
C ARG A 417 11.67 20.21 -15.70
N ASP A 418 11.20 18.97 -15.68
CA ASP A 418 9.93 18.55 -15.09
C ASP A 418 9.98 18.53 -13.55
N LEU A 419 11.15 18.60 -12.91
CA LEU A 419 11.32 18.60 -11.45
C LEU A 419 11.77 19.95 -10.85
N ARG A 420 11.34 21.06 -11.46
CA ARG A 420 11.78 22.42 -11.05
C ARG A 420 11.14 22.90 -9.75
N ASN A 421 9.88 22.57 -9.51
CA ASN A 421 9.16 23.04 -8.33
C ASN A 421 9.11 21.96 -7.24
N PRO A 422 8.95 22.35 -5.96
CA PRO A 422 8.86 21.39 -4.85
C PRO A 422 7.81 20.30 -5.05
N ASP A 423 6.62 20.65 -5.56
CA ASP A 423 5.53 19.70 -5.76
C ASP A 423 5.91 18.61 -6.77
N ASP A 424 6.51 19.00 -7.90
CA ASP A 424 6.94 18.07 -8.93
C ASP A 424 8.03 17.12 -8.41
N ARG A 425 8.96 17.62 -7.58
CA ARG A 425 10.00 16.80 -6.94
C ARG A 425 9.42 15.75 -6.01
N VAL A 426 8.43 16.13 -5.19
CA VAL A 426 7.74 15.21 -4.28
C VAL A 426 7.01 14.13 -5.08
N LEU A 427 6.34 14.49 -6.18
CA LEU A 427 5.67 13.54 -7.06
C LEU A 427 6.66 12.61 -7.78
N GLY A 428 7.74 13.17 -8.34
CA GLY A 428 8.80 12.39 -9.00
C GLY A 428 9.43 11.38 -8.04
N PHE A 429 9.72 11.79 -6.81
CA PHE A 429 10.20 10.89 -5.76
C PHE A 429 9.22 9.75 -5.48
N ALA A 430 7.95 10.09 -5.24
CA ALA A 430 6.93 9.12 -4.90
C ALA A 430 6.69 8.10 -6.03
N TYR A 431 6.69 8.52 -7.29
CA TYR A 431 6.49 7.60 -8.41
C TYR A 431 7.72 6.73 -8.65
N THR A 432 8.90 7.33 -8.73
CA THR A 432 10.14 6.63 -9.10
C THR A 432 10.60 5.67 -8.01
N PHE A 433 10.56 6.08 -6.75
CA PHE A 433 11.22 5.34 -5.66
C PHE A 433 10.27 4.69 -4.66
N LEU A 434 9.06 5.23 -4.49
CA LEU A 434 8.06 4.62 -3.62
C LEU A 434 7.02 3.79 -4.41
N GLY A 435 6.93 3.97 -5.73
CA GLY A 435 5.95 3.29 -6.57
C GLY A 435 4.49 3.67 -6.26
N ILE A 436 4.25 4.80 -5.60
CA ILE A 436 2.92 5.23 -5.15
C ILE A 436 2.53 6.58 -5.76
N ARG A 437 1.24 6.75 -6.01
CA ARG A 437 0.66 7.99 -6.53
C ARG A 437 0.13 8.85 -5.38
N ILE A 438 0.71 10.03 -5.18
CA ILE A 438 0.35 10.94 -4.07
C ILE A 438 -0.19 12.31 -4.53
N GLN A 439 -0.57 12.47 -5.81
CA GLN A 439 -1.11 13.73 -6.34
C GLN A 439 -2.32 14.25 -5.56
N CYS A 440 -3.15 13.31 -5.07
CA CYS A 440 -4.31 13.64 -4.26
C CYS A 440 -3.97 14.41 -2.98
N ALA A 441 -2.74 14.28 -2.47
CA ALA A 441 -2.25 15.03 -1.32
C ALA A 441 -2.06 16.54 -1.59
N GLN A 442 -2.04 16.97 -2.86
CA GLN A 442 -1.98 18.40 -3.21
C GLN A 442 -3.26 19.14 -2.82
N CYS A 443 -4.41 18.47 -2.92
CA CYS A 443 -5.72 19.07 -2.68
C CYS A 443 -6.36 18.62 -1.37
N HIS A 444 -5.95 17.46 -0.84
CA HIS A 444 -6.52 16.88 0.37
C HIS A 444 -5.41 16.54 1.35
N LYS A 445 -5.65 16.79 2.65
CA LYS A 445 -4.85 16.13 3.68
C LYS A 445 -5.15 14.64 3.58
N HIS A 446 -4.15 13.85 3.20
CA HIS A 446 -4.25 12.41 3.33
C HIS A 446 -4.10 12.05 4.82
N PRO A 447 -4.94 11.16 5.35
CA PRO A 447 -4.52 10.39 6.51
C PRO A 447 -3.27 9.60 6.08
N PHE A 448 -2.26 9.49 6.93
CA PHE A 448 -0.98 8.79 6.69
C PHE A 448 0.08 9.61 5.96
#